data_AF-A0A7V9J1F2-F1
#
_entry.id   AF-A0A7V9J1F2-F1
#
_cell.length_a   1.000
_cell.length_b   1.000
_cell.length_c   1.000
_cell.angle_alpha   90.00
_cell.angle_beta   90.00
_cell.angle_gamma   90.00
#
_symmetry.space_group_name_H-M   'P 1'
#
loop_
_entity.id
_entity.type
_entity.pdbx_description
1 polymer ?
#
loop_
_entity_poly.entity_id
_entity_poly.type
_entity_poly.pdbx_seq_one_letter_code
_entity_poly.pdbx_strand_id
1 'polypeptide(L)' 'MQGVGRLEAEDLDLPVTGGTGNFKNVRGQATFDFRDAGRTVITFNLIP' A
#
# COMPACT_ATOMS: atom_id res chain seq x y z
N MET A 1 8.40 5.20 10.99
CA MET A 1 7.05 5.01 11.58
C MET A 1 6.41 3.85 10.84
N GLN A 2 6.29 2.69 11.48
CA GLN A 2 5.77 1.45 10.88
C GLN A 2 4.29 1.39 11.29
N GLY A 3 3.39 1.62 10.34
CA GLY A 3 1.95 1.67 10.61
C GLY A 3 1.39 0.28 10.82
N VAL A 4 0.71 0.05 11.94
CA VAL A 4 -0.08 -1.16 12.20
C VAL A 4 -1.53 -0.71 12.29
N GLY A 5 -2.33 -0.98 11.26
CA GLY A 5 -3.77 -0.72 11.25
C GLY A 5 -4.55 -1.96 11.72
N ARG A 6 -5.65 -1.76 12.45
CA ARG A 6 -6.60 -2.86 12.73
C ARG A 6 -7.31 -3.24 11.43
N LEU A 7 -7.35 -4.53 11.12
CA LEU A 7 -8.09 -5.09 9.97
C LEU A 7 -9.61 -5.12 10.25
N GLU A 8 -10.19 -3.97 10.53
CA GLU A 8 -11.64 -3.80 10.70
C GLU A 8 -12.17 -3.16 9.43
N ALA A 9 -12.36 -3.93 8.35
CA ALA A 9 -13.10 -3.56 7.11
C ALA A 9 -12.85 -2.16 6.48
N GLU A 10 -11.80 -1.47 6.85
CA GLU A 10 -11.43 -0.13 6.39
C GLU A 10 -10.18 -0.26 5.51
N ASP A 11 -10.19 0.47 4.40
CA ASP A 11 -9.06 0.51 3.49
C ASP A 11 -7.81 1.00 4.24
N LEU A 12 -6.71 0.24 4.15
CA LEU A 12 -5.47 0.56 4.85
C LEU A 12 -4.49 1.23 3.88
N ASP A 13 -4.11 2.47 4.20
CA ASP A 13 -3.10 3.22 3.47
C ASP A 13 -1.72 3.08 4.13
N LEU A 14 -0.74 2.60 3.36
CA LEU A 14 0.64 2.46 3.78
C LEU A 14 1.60 3.26 2.88
N PRO A 15 2.66 3.87 3.44
CA PRO A 15 3.65 4.57 2.65
C PRO A 15 4.53 3.59 1.86
N VAL A 16 4.77 3.89 0.58
CA VAL A 16 5.81 3.25 -0.23
C VAL A 16 7.12 4.00 0.01
N THR A 17 8.05 3.34 0.71
CA THR A 17 9.30 3.97 1.17
C THR A 17 10.47 3.85 0.18
N GLY A 18 10.28 3.15 -0.93
CA GLY A 18 11.34 2.90 -1.91
C GLY A 18 10.99 1.79 -2.88
N GLY A 19 11.80 1.68 -3.94
CA GLY A 19 11.75 0.59 -4.90
C GLY A 19 13.13 0.35 -5.52
N THR A 20 13.23 -0.69 -6.34
CA THR A 20 14.45 -1.09 -7.06
C THR A 20 14.16 -1.28 -8.54
N GLY A 21 15.21 -1.43 -9.37
CA GLY A 21 15.07 -1.63 -10.82
C GLY A 21 14.33 -0.47 -11.49
N ASN A 22 13.26 -0.78 -12.21
CA ASN A 22 12.42 0.21 -12.90
C ASN A 22 11.70 1.17 -11.93
N PHE A 23 11.62 0.82 -10.65
CA PHE A 23 11.04 1.64 -9.59
C PHE A 23 12.11 2.15 -8.62
N LYS A 24 13.36 2.26 -9.06
CA LYS A 24 14.44 2.76 -8.21
C LYS A 24 14.08 4.16 -7.70
N ASN A 25 14.22 4.36 -6.39
CA ASN A 25 13.99 5.62 -5.68
C ASN A 25 12.53 6.13 -5.60
N VAL A 26 11.53 5.40 -6.12
CA VAL A 26 10.14 5.85 -6.02
C VAL A 26 9.68 6.04 -4.58
N ARG A 27 8.71 6.93 -4.40
CA ARG A 27 7.92 7.08 -3.17
C ARG A 27 6.44 7.02 -3.53
N GLY A 28 5.57 6.94 -2.53
CA GLY A 28 4.14 7.00 -2.80
C GLY A 28 3.30 6.39 -1.68
N GLN A 29 2.12 5.95 -2.06
CA GLN A 29 1.14 5.32 -1.18
C GLN A 29 0.66 4.00 -1.80
N ALA A 30 0.48 3.00 -0.95
CA ALA A 30 -0.16 1.74 -1.27
C ALA A 30 -1.46 1.63 -0.47
N THR A 31 -2.58 1.47 -1.17
CA THR A 31 -3.90 1.27 -0.56
C THR A 31 -4.26 -0.20 -0.62
N PHE A 32 -4.64 -0.76 0.53
CA PHE A 32 -5.06 -2.14 0.69
C PHE A 32 -6.58 -2.19 0.87
N ASP A 33 -7.25 -2.85 -0.07
CA ASP A 33 -8.69 -3.06 -0.06
C ASP A 33 -8.99 -4.50 0.39
N PHE A 34 -9.76 -4.62 1.46
CA PHE A 34 -10.16 -5.89 2.09
C PHE A 34 -11.66 -6.17 1.99
N ARG A 35 -12.39 -5.44 1.13
CA ARG A 35 -13.86 -5.53 1.06
C ARG A 35 -14.37 -6.90 0.59
N ASP A 36 -13.58 -7.63 -0.20
CA ASP A 36 -13.89 -8.98 -0.66
C ASP A 36 -13.21 -10.03 0.24
N ALA A 37 -14.00 -10.81 0.99
CA ALA A 37 -13.45 -11.88 1.83
C ALA A 37 -12.63 -12.90 1.02
N GLY A 38 -11.39 -13.15 1.45
CA GLY A 38 -10.46 -14.05 0.77
C GLY A 38 -9.72 -13.42 -0.43
N ARG A 39 -9.92 -12.13 -0.69
CA ARG A 39 -9.20 -11.36 -1.70
C ARG A 39 -8.67 -10.06 -1.11
N THR A 40 -7.46 -9.68 -1.51
CA THR A 40 -6.89 -8.37 -1.20
C THR A 40 -6.43 -7.73 -2.48
N VAL A 41 -6.85 -6.49 -2.73
CA VAL A 41 -6.39 -5.68 -3.85
C VAL A 41 -5.45 -4.60 -3.31
N ILE A 42 -4.26 -4.49 -3.89
CA ILE A 42 -3.28 -3.47 -3.52
C ILE A 42 -3.09 -2.53 -4.71
N THR A 43 -3.36 -1.26 -4.51
CA THR A 43 -3.19 -0.21 -5.52
C THR A 43 -2.03 0.70 -5.14
N PHE A 44 -1.12 0.97 -6.09
CA PHE A 44 0.05 1.82 -5.87
C PHE A 44 -0.07 3.14 -6.62
N ASN A 45 -0.03 4.24 -5.88
CA ASN A 45 0.11 5.59 -6.42
C ASN A 45 1.56 6.05 -6.21
N LEU A 46 2.38 5.90 -7.25
CA LEU A 46 3.83 6.13 -7.19
C LEU A 46 4.20 7.52 -7.73
N ILE A 47 5.16 8.15 -7.07
CA ILE A 47 5.82 9.39 -7.45
C ILE A 47 7.28 9.02 -7.84
N PRO A 48 7.72 9.34 -9.08
CA PRO A 48 9.08 9.07 -9.54
C PRO A 48 10.18 9.72 -8.68
#